data_AF-A0A250B6R3-F1
#
_entry.id   AF-A0A250B6R3-F1
#
_cell.length_a   1.000
_cell.length_b   1.000
_cell.length_c   1.000
_cell.angle_alpha   90.00
_cell.angle_beta   90.00
_cell.angle_gamma   90.00
#
_symmetry.space_group_name_H-M   'P 1'
#
loop_
_entity.id
_entity.type
_entity.pdbx_description
1 polymer ?
#
loop_
_entity_poly.entity_id
_entity_poly.type
_entity_poly.pdbx_seq_one_letter_code
_entity_poly.pdbx_strand_id
1 'polypeptide(L)' 'MIIAILAACLFFYLLALDSYCDEDGSFALGICSITRFIPW' A
#
# COMPACT_ATOMS: atom_id res chain seq x y z
N MET A 1 -14.42 9.78 -13.71
CA MET A 1 -14.01 8.41 -14.13
C MET A 1 -12.52 8.16 -13.93
N ILE A 2 -11.61 9.00 -14.43
CA ILE A 2 -10.14 8.82 -14.28
C ILE A 2 -9.69 8.76 -12.82
N ILE A 3 -10.22 9.64 -11.95
CA ILE A 3 -9.88 9.66 -10.51
C ILE A 3 -10.29 8.36 -9.81
N ALA A 4 -11.44 7.78 -10.16
CA ALA A 4 -11.90 6.51 -9.58
C ALA A 4 -11.01 5.34 -10.00
N ILE A 5 -10.55 5.33 -11.25
CA ILE A 5 -9.60 4.33 -11.77
C ILE A 5 -8.25 4.46 -11.07
N LEU A 6 -7.75 5.69 -10.91
CA LEU A 6 -6.50 5.95 -10.18
C LEU A 6 -6.61 5.52 -8.71
N ALA A 7 -7.71 5.85 -8.04
CA ALA A 7 -7.97 5.46 -6.67
C ALA A 7 -8.03 3.92 -6.52
N ALA A 8 -8.72 3.23 -7.44
CA ALA A 8 -8.77 1.77 -7.44
C ALA A 8 -7.39 1.14 -7.68
N CYS A 9 -6.62 1.65 -8.65
CA CYS A 9 -5.25 1.18 -8.91
C CYS A 9 -4.33 1.37 -7.70
N LEU A 10 -4.38 2.55 -7.07
CA LEU A 10 -3.61 2.84 -5.86
C LEU A 10 -4.03 1.91 -4.71
N PHE A 11 -5.33 1.70 -4.52
CA PHE A 11 -5.85 0.82 -3.48
C PHE A 11 -5.36 -0.63 -3.66
N PHE A 12 -5.50 -1.20 -4.87
CA PHE A 12 -5.01 -2.55 -5.15
C PHE A 12 -3.49 -2.67 -5.01
N TYR A 13 -2.75 -1.64 -5.39
CA TYR A 13 -1.29 -1.61 -5.24
C TYR A 13 -0.87 -1.63 -3.77
N LEU A 14 -1.50 -0.82 -2.93
CA LEU A 14 -1.23 -0.80 -1.50
C LEU A 14 -1.61 -2.13 -0.82
N LEU A 15 -2.75 -2.72 -1.20
CA LEU A 15 -3.20 -4.01 -0.67
C LEU A 15 -2.21 -5.13 -0.96
N ALA A 16 -1.65 -5.15 -2.18
CA ALA A 16 -0.60 -6.09 -2.53
C ALA A 16 0.67 -5.85 -1.72
N LEU A 17 1.09 -4.58 -1.56
CA LEU A 17 2.26 -4.21 -0.77
C LEU A 17 2.14 -4.61 0.71
N ASP A 18 0.95 -4.47 1.30
CA ASP A 18 0.69 -4.81 2.70
C ASP A 18 0.96 -6.31 2.96
N SER A 19 0.49 -7.18 2.05
CA SER A 19 0.79 -8.62 2.09
C SER A 19 2.28 -8.94 1.96
N TYR A 20 3.05 -8.17 1.20
CA TYR A 20 4.50 -8.36 1.08
C TYR A 20 5.28 -7.81 2.29
N CYS A 21 4.71 -6.86 3.03
CA CYS A 21 5.34 -6.28 4.22
C CYS A 21 5.21 -7.15 5.47
N ASP A 22 4.15 -7.97 5.55
CA ASP A 22 3.96 -8.90 6.67
C ASP A 22 4.98 -10.06 6.65
N GLU A 23 5.55 -10.37 5.47
CA GLU A 23 6.38 -11.56 5.22
C GLU A 23 7.90 -11.28 5.19
N ASP A 24 8.44 -10.47 6.12
CA ASP A 24 9.90 -10.26 6.30
C ASP A 24 10.62 -9.44 5.18
N GLY A 25 9.93 -8.46 4.58
CA GLY A 25 10.47 -7.60 3.51
C GLY A 25 11.12 -6.30 3.99
N SER A 26 12.39 -6.34 4.43
CA SER A 26 13.19 -5.15 4.83
C SER A 26 13.36 -4.03 3.77
N PHE A 27 12.86 -4.23 2.54
CA PHE A 27 12.97 -3.30 1.41
C PHE A 27 11.86 -2.23 1.34
N ALA A 28 10.77 -2.38 2.10
CA ALA A 28 9.60 -1.50 2.03
C ALA A 28 9.34 -0.64 3.30
N LEU A 29 10.31 -0.56 4.22
CA LEU A 29 10.19 0.11 5.52
C LEU A 29 9.68 1.55 5.43
N GLY A 30 10.01 2.29 4.37
CA GLY A 30 9.56 3.67 4.16
C GLY A 30 8.08 3.79 3.77
N ILE A 31 7.57 2.92 2.89
CA ILE A 31 6.17 2.96 2.43
C ILE A 31 5.25 2.27 3.45
N CYS A 32 5.67 1.15 4.04
CA CYS A 32 4.89 0.46 5.08
C CYS A 32 4.80 1.23 6.40
N SER A 33 5.80 2.07 6.74
CA SER A 33 5.67 3.01 7.86
C SER A 33 4.72 4.18 7.55
N ILE A 34 4.62 4.63 6.29
CA ILE A 34 3.67 5.68 5.89
C ILE A 34 2.24 5.14 5.87
N THR A 35 2.03 3.94 5.32
CA THR A 35 0.70 3.32 5.21
C THR A 35 0.18 2.85 6.57
N ARG A 36 1.04 2.39 7.48
CA ARG A 36 0.67 2.10 8.88
C ARG A 36 0.15 3.34 9.64
N PHE A 37 0.51 4.54 9.20
CA PHE A 37 0.04 5.80 9.79
C PHE A 37 -1.28 6.29 9.18
N ILE A 38 -1.71 5.73 8.04
CA ILE A 38 -3.04 5.93 7.47
C ILE A 38 -3.92 4.81 8.03
N PRO A 39 -4.78 5.08 9.03
CA PRO A 39 -5.72 4.09 9.51
C PRO A 39 -6.89 4.06 8.51
N TRP A 40 -6.82 3.16 7.54
CA TRP A 40 -8.02 2.73 6.83
C TRP A 40 -8.29 1.28 7.14
#